data_AF-A0A1M5FSD6-F1
#
_entry.id   AF-A0A1M5FSD6-F1
#
_cell.length_a   1.000
_cell.length_b   1.000
_cell.length_c   1.000
_cell.angle_alpha   90.00
_cell.angle_beta   90.00
_cell.angle_gamma   90.00
#
_symmetry.space_group_name_H-M   'P 1'
#
loop_
_entity.id
_entity.type
_entity.pdbx_description
1 polymer ?
#
loop_
_entity_poly.entity_id
_entity_poly.type
_entity_poly.pdbx_seq_one_letter_code
_entity_poly.pdbx_strand_id
1 'polypeptide(L)'
;MTATQYYFPYFFQLDTFNKELASFGLLSSVTYDEKAQMLESLLLKKQTSKDPLLSIPFGATIMLERNKLFYWKTDTNLIDIVQVDLFSLNEEPELLNAKIDLSHLQLGKNHVKSYLDVGLLVTYVRKENLTYNKDYFENFVIVIIEQEQINLIPFDWFNKTGGDYGYVWPALARLDTGKLYGQGMRMANFTVDLD
;
A
#
# COMPACT_ATOMS: atom_id res chain seq x y z
N MET A 1 -11.76 8.81 -6.76
CA MET A 1 -10.69 7.92 -7.25
C MET A 1 -9.59 7.93 -6.21
N THR A 2 -8.99 6.78 -5.90
CA THR A 2 -7.78 6.73 -5.07
C THR A 2 -6.62 7.47 -5.74
N ALA A 3 -5.76 8.09 -4.93
CA ALA A 3 -4.48 8.60 -5.43
C ALA A 3 -3.61 7.49 -6.04
N THR A 4 -2.59 7.88 -6.81
CA THR A 4 -1.67 6.92 -7.42
C THR A 4 -0.94 6.13 -6.34
N GLN A 5 -1.00 4.81 -6.44
CA GLN A 5 -0.27 3.89 -5.57
C GLN A 5 0.83 3.18 -6.36
N TYR A 6 1.96 2.98 -5.69
CA TYR A 6 3.10 2.22 -6.19
C TYR A 6 3.47 1.12 -5.21
N TYR A 7 4.04 0.03 -5.69
CA TYR A 7 4.53 -1.04 -4.82
C TYR A 7 6.05 -1.14 -5.03
N PHE A 8 6.84 -0.93 -3.98
CA PHE A 8 8.29 -0.90 -4.14
C PHE A 8 8.89 -2.30 -3.90
N PRO A 9 9.78 -2.80 -4.78
CA PRO A 9 10.19 -2.23 -6.06
C PRO A 9 9.31 -2.63 -7.25
N TYR A 10 8.34 -3.51 -7.05
CA TYR A 10 7.58 -4.11 -8.13
C TYR A 10 6.35 -3.29 -8.51
N PHE A 11 6.20 -2.92 -9.79
CA PHE A 11 5.20 -1.92 -10.22
C PHE A 11 5.54 -0.49 -9.72
N PHE A 12 6.83 -0.22 -9.54
CA PHE A 12 7.35 1.10 -9.22
C PHE A 12 8.23 1.63 -10.37
N GLN A 13 7.96 2.86 -10.82
CA GLN A 13 8.76 3.55 -11.84
C GLN A 13 9.45 4.76 -11.22
N LEU A 14 10.76 4.66 -11.01
CA LEU A 14 11.55 5.68 -10.32
C LEU A 14 11.45 7.06 -10.97
N ASP A 15 11.52 7.14 -12.29
CA ASP A 15 11.45 8.41 -13.03
C ASP A 15 10.08 9.08 -12.90
N THR A 16 9.00 8.30 -12.93
CA THR A 16 7.63 8.81 -12.74
C THR A 16 7.45 9.32 -11.32
N PHE A 17 7.87 8.55 -10.33
CA PHE A 17 7.81 8.96 -8.93
C PHE A 17 8.66 10.22 -8.65
N ASN A 18 9.85 10.32 -9.25
CA ASN A 18 10.69 11.52 -9.14
C ASN A 18 10.05 12.77 -9.74
N LYS A 19 9.25 12.65 -10.82
CA LYS A 19 8.50 13.79 -11.36
C LYS A 19 7.44 14.29 -10.38
N GLU A 20 6.78 13.39 -9.65
CA GLU A 20 5.80 13.76 -8.62
C GLU A 20 6.49 14.46 -7.43
N LEU A 21 7.63 13.93 -6.98
CA LEU A 21 8.43 14.50 -5.88
C LEU A 21 9.09 15.84 -6.22
N ALA A 22 9.35 16.13 -7.51
CA ALA A 22 10.09 17.32 -7.92
C ALA A 22 9.43 18.63 -7.46
N SER A 23 8.10 18.66 -7.38
CA SER A 23 7.33 19.82 -6.90
C SER A 23 7.60 20.17 -5.44
N PHE A 24 8.15 19.25 -4.66
CA PHE A 24 8.54 19.42 -3.25
C PHE A 24 10.05 19.67 -3.07
N GLY A 25 10.81 19.82 -4.17
CA GLY A 25 12.28 19.95 -4.12
C GLY A 25 13.00 18.65 -3.74
N LEU A 26 12.32 17.51 -3.86
CA LEU A 26 12.82 16.20 -3.50
C LEU A 26 13.19 15.38 -4.74
N LEU A 27 14.01 14.36 -4.52
CA LEU A 27 14.15 13.21 -5.40
C LEU A 27 14.25 11.92 -4.59
N SER A 28 14.17 10.80 -5.28
CA SER A 28 14.39 9.48 -4.72
C SER A 28 15.48 8.71 -5.46
N SER A 29 16.14 7.81 -4.74
CA SER A 29 17.13 6.88 -5.27
C SER A 29 17.05 5.55 -4.52
N VAL A 30 17.44 4.46 -5.16
CA VAL A 30 17.38 3.13 -4.56
C VAL A 30 18.73 2.68 -3.99
N THR A 31 18.70 1.91 -2.91
CA THR A 31 19.86 1.14 -2.42
C THR A 31 19.72 -0.33 -2.81
N TYR A 32 20.85 -1.04 -2.75
CA TYR A 32 20.96 -2.41 -3.18
C TYR A 32 21.71 -3.23 -2.14
N ASP A 33 21.16 -4.39 -1.81
CA ASP A 33 21.88 -5.41 -1.06
C ASP A 33 22.81 -6.14 -2.03
N GLU A 34 24.11 -5.88 -1.90
CA GLU A 34 25.14 -6.49 -2.75
C GLU A 34 25.19 -8.02 -2.64
N LYS A 35 24.84 -8.59 -1.48
CA LYS A 35 24.85 -10.04 -1.26
C LYS A 35 23.64 -10.71 -1.89
N ALA A 36 22.46 -10.14 -1.66
CA ALA A 36 21.20 -10.69 -2.17
C ALA A 36 20.98 -10.36 -3.66
N GLN A 37 21.75 -9.43 -4.21
CA GLN A 37 21.52 -8.88 -5.54
C GLN A 37 20.08 -8.34 -5.70
N MET A 38 19.59 -7.64 -4.68
CA MET A 38 18.23 -7.13 -4.63
C MET A 38 18.16 -5.68 -4.17
N LEU A 39 17.15 -4.95 -4.68
CA LEU A 39 16.81 -3.63 -4.15
C LEU A 39 16.43 -3.75 -2.67
N GLU A 40 16.92 -2.84 -1.84
CA GLU A 40 16.76 -2.91 -0.38
C GLU A 40 15.82 -1.80 0.11
N SER A 41 16.07 -0.57 -0.30
CA SER A 41 15.28 0.58 0.13
C SER A 41 15.18 1.66 -0.96
N LEU A 42 14.13 2.47 -0.84
CA LEU A 42 13.96 3.71 -1.60
C LEU A 42 14.24 4.88 -0.66
N LEU A 43 15.29 5.64 -0.96
CA LEU A 43 15.71 6.81 -0.19
C LEU A 43 15.13 8.07 -0.81
N LEU A 44 14.49 8.92 0.00
CA LEU A 44 14.10 10.27 -0.39
C LEU A 44 15.14 11.26 0.14
N LYS A 45 15.47 12.26 -0.67
CA LYS A 45 16.47 13.29 -0.35
C LYS A 45 16.18 14.60 -1.06
N LYS A 46 16.81 15.69 -0.61
CA LYS A 46 16.77 16.99 -1.32
C LYS A 46 17.45 16.87 -2.67
N GLN A 47 16.97 17.62 -3.68
CA GLN A 47 17.67 17.72 -4.97
C GLN A 47 19.11 18.24 -4.87
N THR A 48 19.38 19.04 -3.84
CA THR A 48 20.66 19.68 -3.59
C THR A 48 21.55 18.90 -2.62
N SER A 49 21.06 17.82 -1.99
CA SER A 49 21.81 17.03 -1.00
C SER A 49 21.85 15.54 -1.36
N LYS A 50 22.90 14.86 -0.93
CA LYS A 50 23.00 13.41 -1.00
C LYS A 50 22.44 12.70 0.23
N ASP A 51 22.26 13.44 1.33
CA ASP A 51 21.84 12.86 2.60
C ASP A 51 20.38 12.42 2.53
N PRO A 52 20.07 11.16 2.88
CA PRO A 52 18.71 10.67 2.91
C PRO A 52 17.93 11.33 4.06
N LEU A 53 16.73 11.80 3.74
CA LEU A 53 15.77 12.33 4.71
C LEU A 53 14.78 11.27 5.19
N LEU A 54 14.48 10.30 4.33
CA LEU A 54 13.57 9.19 4.62
C LEU A 54 14.02 7.94 3.86
N SER A 55 13.87 6.78 4.50
CA SER A 55 14.09 5.47 3.88
C SER A 55 12.80 4.67 3.90
N ILE A 56 12.35 4.24 2.72
CA ILE A 56 11.17 3.40 2.53
C ILE A 56 11.65 1.97 2.26
N PRO A 57 11.20 0.98 3.04
CA PRO A 57 11.71 -0.38 2.96
C PRO A 57 11.19 -1.13 1.72
N PHE A 58 11.91 -2.17 1.32
CA PHE A 58 11.44 -3.17 0.35
C PHE A 58 10.06 -3.74 0.73
N GLY A 59 9.21 -3.89 -0.30
CA GLY A 59 7.86 -4.44 -0.19
C GLY A 59 6.85 -3.48 0.40
N ALA A 60 7.16 -2.18 0.49
CA ALA A 60 6.20 -1.16 0.90
C ALA A 60 5.32 -0.74 -0.28
N THR A 61 4.03 -0.57 -0.02
CA THR A 61 3.15 0.20 -0.90
C THR A 61 3.32 1.67 -0.57
N ILE A 62 3.30 2.54 -1.58
CA ILE A 62 3.57 3.96 -1.50
C ILE A 62 2.43 4.71 -2.17
N MET A 63 1.97 5.79 -1.57
CA MET A 63 0.94 6.66 -2.15
C MET A 63 1.30 8.11 -1.89
N LEU A 64 1.19 8.93 -2.94
CA LEU A 64 1.30 10.38 -2.83
C LEU A 64 -0.09 10.99 -2.93
N GLU A 65 -0.52 11.70 -1.89
CA GLU A 65 -1.79 12.42 -1.88
C GLU A 65 -1.55 13.85 -1.38
N ARG A 66 -1.79 14.83 -2.27
CA ARG A 66 -1.52 16.25 -2.00
C ARG A 66 -0.05 16.46 -1.61
N ASN A 67 0.22 16.99 -0.41
CA ASN A 67 1.55 17.20 0.14
C ASN A 67 2.02 16.05 1.05
N LYS A 68 1.32 14.92 1.05
CA LYS A 68 1.60 13.81 1.97
C LYS A 68 2.08 12.60 1.21
N LEU A 69 3.08 11.96 1.81
CA LEU A 69 3.56 10.66 1.44
C LEU A 69 3.06 9.65 2.47
N PHE A 70 2.39 8.63 1.97
CA PHE A 70 2.02 7.46 2.73
C PHE A 70 2.86 6.28 2.23
N TYR A 71 3.37 5.48 3.14
CA TYR A 71 3.85 4.16 2.79
C TYR A 71 3.48 3.14 3.86
N TRP A 72 3.16 1.93 3.44
CA TRP A 72 2.71 0.90 4.37
C TRP A 72 3.14 -0.49 3.95
N LYS A 73 3.16 -1.38 4.93
CA LYS A 73 3.26 -2.82 4.75
C LYS A 73 2.09 -3.49 5.43
N THR A 74 1.67 -4.59 4.84
CA THR A 74 0.59 -5.41 5.37
C THR A 74 1.17 -6.71 5.87
N ASP A 75 0.72 -7.14 7.04
CA ASP A 75 0.90 -8.49 7.55
C ASP A 75 -0.48 -9.07 7.88
N THR A 76 -0.53 -10.27 8.40
CA THR A 76 -1.78 -10.89 8.83
C THR A 76 -2.51 -10.02 9.86
N ASN A 77 -3.74 -9.64 9.51
CA ASN A 77 -4.63 -8.75 10.26
C ASN A 77 -4.06 -7.35 10.54
N LEU A 78 -2.98 -6.92 9.89
CA LEU A 78 -2.27 -5.70 10.26
C LEU A 78 -1.92 -4.83 9.06
N ILE A 79 -2.11 -3.52 9.21
CA ILE A 79 -1.54 -2.50 8.33
C ILE A 79 -0.62 -1.62 9.19
N ASP A 80 0.68 -1.60 8.86
CA ASP A 80 1.66 -0.69 9.44
C ASP A 80 1.91 0.44 8.43
N ILE A 81 1.40 1.63 8.73
CA ILE A 81 1.40 2.78 7.82
C ILE A 81 2.12 3.97 8.43
N VAL A 82 2.94 4.60 7.60
CA VAL A 82 3.64 5.85 7.91
C VAL A 82 3.08 6.94 7.02
N GLN A 83 2.78 8.08 7.62
CA GLN A 83 2.40 9.32 6.94
C GLN A 83 3.46 10.38 7.21
N VAL A 84 3.87 11.10 6.16
CA VAL A 84 4.83 12.21 6.25
C VAL A 84 4.36 13.40 5.43
N ASP A 85 4.51 14.61 5.97
CA ASP A 85 4.36 15.84 5.19
C ASP A 85 5.65 16.13 4.40
N LEU A 86 5.53 16.22 3.08
CA LEU A 86 6.65 16.42 2.18
C LEU A 86 7.29 17.80 2.32
N PHE A 87 6.56 18.81 2.82
CA PHE A 87 7.12 20.13 3.06
C PHE A 87 7.95 20.20 4.34
N SER A 88 7.60 19.43 5.38
CA SER A 88 8.32 19.41 6.67
C SER A 88 9.54 18.49 6.68
N LEU A 89 9.66 17.58 5.69
CA LEU A 89 10.78 16.65 5.53
C LEU A 89 12.17 17.33 5.57
N ASN A 90 12.22 18.63 5.28
CA ASN A 90 13.44 19.42 5.12
C ASN A 90 14.03 19.97 6.42
N GLU A 91 13.25 20.02 7.50
CA GLU A 91 13.61 20.64 8.79
C GLU A 91 13.75 19.55 9.86
N GLU A 92 12.63 18.98 10.29
CA GLU A 92 12.52 17.80 11.14
C GLU A 92 11.28 17.01 10.71
N PRO A 93 11.41 15.82 10.11
CA PRO A 93 10.27 15.09 9.59
C PRO A 93 9.38 14.62 10.75
N GLU A 94 8.19 15.20 10.86
CA GLU A 94 7.13 14.65 11.70
C GLU A 94 6.55 13.41 11.02
N LEU A 95 7.03 12.24 11.46
CA LEU A 95 6.51 10.94 11.03
C LEU A 95 5.32 10.56 11.91
N LEU A 96 4.15 10.40 11.30
CA LEU A 96 3.02 9.77 11.96
C LEU A 96 3.02 8.29 11.60
N ASN A 97 3.35 7.45 12.57
CA ASN A 97 3.31 6.00 12.44
C ASN A 97 2.01 5.49 13.07
N ALA A 98 1.23 4.73 12.31
CA ALA A 98 0.00 4.13 12.80
C ALA A 98 -0.03 2.64 12.46
N LYS A 99 -0.49 1.85 13.43
CA LYS A 99 -0.78 0.43 13.26
C LYS A 99 -2.27 0.22 13.32
N ILE A 100 -2.84 -0.33 12.26
CA ILE A 100 -4.27 -0.63 12.16
C ILE A 100 -4.45 -2.13 12.31
N ASP A 101 -4.93 -2.54 13.48
CA ASP A 101 -5.27 -3.93 13.77
C ASP A 101 -6.69 -4.24 13.26
N LEU A 102 -6.77 -5.21 12.36
CA LEU A 102 -8.01 -5.66 11.72
C LEU A 102 -8.57 -6.94 12.36
N SER A 103 -7.91 -7.51 13.38
CA SER A 103 -8.27 -8.80 13.98
C SER A 103 -9.69 -8.79 14.57
N HIS A 104 -10.07 -7.69 15.21
CA HIS A 104 -11.37 -7.47 15.83
C HIS A 104 -12.44 -6.92 14.89
N LEU A 105 -12.05 -6.47 13.69
CA LEU A 105 -12.98 -5.88 12.73
C LEU A 105 -13.76 -6.96 11.98
N GLN A 106 -15.03 -6.67 11.74
CA GLN A 106 -15.94 -7.55 11.00
C GLN A 106 -15.91 -7.23 9.51
N LEU A 107 -16.43 -8.15 8.69
CA LEU A 107 -16.67 -7.86 7.28
C LEU A 107 -17.70 -6.73 7.12
N GLY A 108 -17.54 -5.92 6.08
CA GLY A 108 -18.32 -4.70 5.86
C GLY A 108 -17.72 -3.48 6.55
N LYS A 109 -18.56 -2.48 6.81
CA LYS A 109 -18.15 -1.16 7.33
C LYS A 109 -17.90 -1.21 8.83
N ASN A 110 -16.74 -0.73 9.24
CA ASN A 110 -16.33 -0.58 10.62
C ASN A 110 -15.96 0.87 10.88
N HIS A 111 -16.35 1.38 12.05
CA HIS A 111 -15.90 2.70 12.51
C HIS A 111 -14.60 2.53 13.30
N VAL A 112 -13.54 3.18 12.86
CA VAL A 112 -12.24 3.16 13.55
C VAL A 112 -11.75 4.58 13.64
N LYS A 113 -11.38 5.01 14.85
CA LYS A 113 -10.76 6.31 15.03
C LYS A 113 -9.42 6.32 14.30
N SER A 114 -9.39 6.98 13.15
CA SER A 114 -8.19 7.13 12.34
C SER A 114 -7.51 8.45 12.66
N TYR A 115 -6.21 8.40 12.92
CA TYR A 115 -5.38 9.59 13.03
C TYR A 115 -4.68 9.93 11.70
N LEU A 116 -4.94 9.13 10.66
CA LEU A 116 -4.42 9.33 9.31
C LEU A 116 -5.32 10.32 8.59
N ASP A 117 -4.72 11.37 8.07
CA ASP A 117 -5.42 12.31 7.20
C ASP A 117 -5.28 11.85 5.76
N VAL A 118 -5.95 10.74 5.48
CA VAL A 118 -6.00 10.09 4.17
C VAL A 118 -7.40 10.22 3.58
N GLY A 119 -7.48 10.67 2.33
CA GLY A 119 -8.74 10.78 1.63
C GLY A 119 -9.33 9.40 1.38
N LEU A 120 -8.60 8.56 0.65
CA LEU A 120 -9.02 7.21 0.32
C LEU A 120 -7.79 6.32 0.09
N LEU A 121 -7.63 5.29 0.93
CA LEU A 121 -6.62 4.25 0.78
C LEU A 121 -7.29 2.92 0.52
N VAL A 122 -6.76 2.16 -0.43
CA VAL A 122 -7.23 0.79 -0.69
C VAL A 122 -6.04 -0.15 -0.76
N THR A 123 -6.11 -1.26 -0.05
CA THR A 123 -5.05 -2.27 0.00
C THR A 123 -5.63 -3.67 0.23
N TYR A 124 -4.77 -4.68 0.29
CA TYR A 124 -5.15 -6.07 0.56
C TYR A 124 -4.45 -6.54 1.81
N VAL A 125 -5.18 -7.24 2.68
CA VAL A 125 -4.62 -7.77 3.93
C VAL A 125 -5.05 -9.21 4.11
N ARG A 126 -4.12 -10.06 4.54
CA ARG A 126 -4.44 -11.41 4.99
C ARG A 126 -5.25 -11.34 6.27
N LYS A 127 -6.38 -12.05 6.37
CA LYS A 127 -7.27 -12.05 7.53
C LYS A 127 -7.53 -13.48 7.97
N GLU A 128 -6.94 -13.91 9.07
CA GLU A 128 -7.04 -15.31 9.54
C GLU A 128 -8.48 -15.76 9.83
N ASN A 129 -9.33 -14.86 10.31
CA ASN A 129 -10.69 -15.19 10.74
C ASN A 129 -11.71 -15.28 9.59
N LEU A 130 -11.26 -15.47 8.35
CA LEU A 130 -12.15 -15.78 7.23
C LEU A 130 -12.42 -17.28 7.19
N THR A 131 -13.66 -17.65 7.44
CA THR A 131 -14.10 -19.05 7.34
C THR A 131 -14.59 -19.33 5.92
N TYR A 132 -13.89 -20.23 5.24
CA TYR A 132 -14.30 -20.76 3.94
C TYR A 132 -14.64 -22.25 4.06
N ASN A 133 -15.64 -22.70 3.29
CA ASN A 133 -16.08 -24.09 3.29
C ASN A 133 -15.16 -25.04 2.46
N LYS A 134 -13.96 -24.61 2.04
CA LYS A 134 -13.01 -25.48 1.30
C LYS A 134 -11.56 -25.15 1.69
N ASP A 135 -10.65 -26.07 1.37
CA ASP A 135 -9.27 -26.09 1.91
C ASP A 135 -8.25 -25.20 1.17
N TYR A 136 -8.65 -24.48 0.11
CA TYR A 136 -7.72 -23.83 -0.84
C TYR A 136 -7.84 -22.29 -0.92
N PHE A 137 -8.30 -21.63 0.14
CA PHE A 137 -8.45 -20.17 0.15
C PHE A 137 -7.26 -19.49 0.82
N GLU A 138 -6.58 -18.61 0.11
CA GLU A 138 -5.80 -17.55 0.77
C GLU A 138 -6.80 -16.52 1.30
N ASN A 139 -6.76 -16.30 2.60
CA ASN A 139 -7.73 -15.48 3.29
C ASN A 139 -7.39 -13.99 3.13
N PHE A 140 -7.62 -13.40 1.96
CA PHE A 140 -7.44 -11.97 1.74
C PHE A 140 -8.76 -11.20 1.86
N VAL A 141 -8.68 -10.00 2.44
CA VAL A 141 -9.71 -8.96 2.33
C VAL A 141 -9.16 -7.77 1.55
N ILE A 142 -10.02 -7.15 0.75
CA ILE A 142 -9.83 -5.76 0.31
C ILE A 142 -10.15 -4.88 1.51
N VAL A 143 -9.22 -3.99 1.85
CA VAL A 143 -9.37 -2.99 2.90
C VAL A 143 -9.50 -1.63 2.24
N ILE A 144 -10.62 -0.95 2.48
CA ILE A 144 -10.85 0.43 2.05
C ILE A 144 -10.88 1.30 3.30
N ILE A 145 -9.98 2.27 3.38
CA ILE A 145 -9.91 3.25 4.47
C ILE A 145 -10.27 4.61 3.90
N GLU A 146 -11.31 5.22 4.47
CA GLU A 146 -11.77 6.57 4.14
C GLU A 146 -12.11 7.25 5.46
N GLN A 147 -11.30 8.24 5.85
CA GLN A 147 -11.46 8.95 7.13
C GLN A 147 -11.51 7.97 8.33
N GLU A 148 -12.60 7.99 9.12
CA GLU A 148 -12.83 7.13 10.28
C GLU A 148 -13.59 5.82 9.93
N GLN A 149 -13.62 5.45 8.66
CA GLN A 149 -14.29 4.24 8.18
C GLN A 149 -13.29 3.26 7.56
N ILE A 150 -13.40 1.99 7.96
CA ILE A 150 -12.69 0.87 7.36
C ILE A 150 -13.72 -0.13 6.86
N ASN A 151 -13.76 -0.35 5.55
CA ASN A 151 -14.60 -1.38 4.93
C ASN A 151 -13.74 -2.60 4.58
N LEU A 152 -14.14 -3.78 5.09
CA LEU A 152 -13.48 -5.05 4.83
C LEU A 152 -14.34 -5.90 3.89
N ILE A 153 -13.85 -6.16 2.68
CA ILE A 153 -14.57 -6.94 1.66
C ILE A 153 -13.79 -8.24 1.41
N PRO A 154 -14.40 -9.43 1.53
CA PRO A 154 -13.75 -10.69 1.17
C PRO A 154 -13.27 -10.66 -0.28
N PHE A 155 -12.02 -11.05 -0.52
CA PHE A 155 -11.44 -11.06 -1.85
C PHE A 155 -11.37 -12.48 -2.41
N ASP A 156 -12.52 -12.98 -2.85
CA ASP A 156 -12.67 -14.37 -3.28
C ASP A 156 -12.29 -14.60 -4.76
N TRP A 157 -11.69 -13.60 -5.42
CA TRP A 157 -11.40 -13.63 -6.86
C TRP A 157 -10.53 -14.82 -7.27
N PHE A 158 -9.58 -15.23 -6.41
CA PHE A 158 -8.71 -16.39 -6.62
C PHE A 158 -9.50 -17.68 -6.94
N ASN A 159 -10.72 -17.79 -6.45
CA ASN A 159 -11.54 -18.99 -6.58
C ASN A 159 -12.31 -19.09 -7.90
N LYS A 160 -12.43 -17.98 -8.65
CA LYS A 160 -13.20 -17.94 -9.90
C LYS A 160 -12.36 -18.27 -11.14
N THR A 161 -11.04 -18.07 -11.08
CA THR A 161 -10.16 -18.12 -12.27
C THR A 161 -9.19 -19.31 -12.28
N GLY A 162 -9.18 -20.18 -11.26
CA GLY A 162 -8.47 -21.46 -11.28
C GLY A 162 -6.94 -21.36 -11.32
N GLY A 163 -6.37 -20.26 -10.83
CA GLY A 163 -4.93 -20.08 -10.73
C GLY A 163 -4.30 -20.92 -9.60
N ASP A 164 -3.01 -21.20 -9.72
CA ASP A 164 -2.24 -21.95 -8.72
C ASP A 164 -2.10 -21.14 -7.42
N TYR A 165 -2.94 -21.45 -6.43
CA TYR A 165 -3.16 -20.67 -5.20
C TYR A 165 -1.88 -20.38 -4.40
N GLY A 166 -0.85 -21.22 -4.52
CA GLY A 166 0.41 -21.07 -3.76
C GLY A 166 1.30 -19.90 -4.20
N TYR A 167 0.94 -19.17 -5.26
CA TYR A 167 1.85 -18.22 -5.89
C TYR A 167 1.22 -16.88 -6.26
N VAL A 168 0.06 -16.51 -5.73
CA VAL A 168 -0.66 -15.33 -6.22
C VAL A 168 -0.87 -14.30 -5.12
N TRP A 169 -0.28 -13.12 -5.27
CA TRP A 169 -0.35 -12.05 -4.26
C TRP A 169 -0.82 -10.73 -4.88
N PRO A 170 -1.95 -10.18 -4.42
CA PRO A 170 -2.39 -8.86 -4.85
C PRO A 170 -1.43 -7.83 -4.24
N ALA A 171 -0.97 -6.89 -5.06
CA ALA A 171 0.09 -5.96 -4.70
C ALA A 171 -0.39 -4.51 -4.74
N LEU A 172 -1.14 -4.14 -5.79
CA LEU A 172 -1.66 -2.80 -5.97
C LEU A 172 -3.16 -2.80 -6.14
N ALA A 173 -3.81 -1.79 -5.59
CA ALA A 173 -5.23 -1.55 -5.70
C ALA A 173 -5.46 -0.08 -6.06
N ARG A 174 -6.34 0.16 -7.03
CA ARG A 174 -6.85 1.49 -7.36
C ARG A 174 -8.37 1.42 -7.42
N LEU A 175 -9.05 2.26 -6.65
CA LEU A 175 -10.51 2.33 -6.65
C LEU A 175 -10.97 3.53 -7.48
N ASP A 176 -11.80 3.26 -8.47
CA ASP A 176 -12.42 4.28 -9.32
C ASP A 176 -13.87 3.91 -9.65
N THR A 177 -14.81 4.81 -9.38
CA THR A 177 -16.25 4.62 -9.67
C THR A 177 -16.83 3.27 -9.22
N GLY A 178 -16.52 2.83 -8.00
CA GLY A 178 -16.99 1.54 -7.46
C GLY A 178 -16.27 0.31 -8.05
N LYS A 179 -15.28 0.51 -8.92
CA LYS A 179 -14.48 -0.57 -9.50
C LYS A 179 -13.08 -0.56 -8.91
N LEU A 180 -12.66 -1.71 -8.41
CA LEU A 180 -11.30 -1.95 -7.99
C LEU A 180 -10.48 -2.48 -9.16
N TYR A 181 -9.41 -1.78 -9.50
CA TYR A 181 -8.40 -2.24 -10.44
C TYR A 181 -7.19 -2.71 -9.65
N GLY A 182 -6.74 -3.93 -9.93
CA GLY A 182 -5.64 -4.54 -9.19
C GLY A 182 -4.51 -5.02 -10.07
N GLN A 183 -3.31 -5.04 -9.50
CA GLN A 183 -2.13 -5.72 -10.04
C GLN A 183 -1.56 -6.64 -8.97
N GLY A 184 -1.09 -7.82 -9.37
CA GLY A 184 -0.49 -8.77 -8.45
C GLY A 184 0.87 -9.25 -8.95
N MET A 185 1.75 -9.59 -8.02
CA MET A 185 3.15 -10.00 -8.28
C MET A 185 3.29 -11.18 -9.24
N ARG A 186 2.24 -11.98 -9.37
CA ARG A 186 2.12 -13.13 -10.26
C ARG A 186 0.70 -13.25 -10.82
N MET A 187 -0.06 -12.15 -10.78
CA MET A 187 -1.39 -12.03 -11.38
C MET A 187 -1.27 -11.20 -12.64
N ALA A 188 -2.09 -11.51 -13.64
CA ALA A 188 -2.46 -10.48 -14.60
C ALA A 188 -3.22 -9.35 -13.89
N ASN A 189 -3.26 -8.17 -14.51
CA ASN A 189 -4.14 -7.10 -14.05
C ASN A 189 -5.57 -7.63 -13.94
N PHE A 190 -6.28 -7.26 -12.87
CA PHE A 190 -7.63 -7.71 -12.62
C PHE A 190 -8.55 -6.53 -12.29
N THR A 191 -9.85 -6.79 -12.37
CA THR A 191 -10.89 -5.82 -12.02
C THR A 191 -11.95 -6.52 -11.20
N VAL A 192 -12.42 -5.84 -10.15
CA VAL A 192 -13.49 -6.29 -9.27
C VAL A 192 -14.52 -5.18 -9.20
N ASP A 193 -15.77 -5.48 -9.52
CA ASP A 193 -16.87 -4.57 -9.21
C ASP A 193 -17.19 -4.68 -7.71
N LEU A 194 -17.21 -3.55 -7.02
CA LEU A 194 -17.60 -3.46 -5.62
C LEU A 194 -19.07 -3.03 -5.60
N ASP A 195 -19.96 -4.01 -5.44
CA ASP A 195 -21.41 -3.81 -5.30
C ASP A 195 -21.78 -3.09 -3.99
#